data_AF-A0A7Y8F6Q1-F1
#
_entry.id   AF-A0A7Y8F6Q1-F1
#
_cell.length_a   1.000
_cell.length_b   1.000
_cell.length_c   1.000
_cell.angle_alpha   90.00
_cell.angle_beta   90.00
_cell.angle_gamma   90.00
#
_symmetry.space_group_name_H-M   'P 1'
#
loop_
_entity.id
_entity.type
_entity.pdbx_description
1 polymer ?
#
loop_
_entity_poly.entity_id
_entity_poly.type
_entity_poly.pdbx_seq_one_letter_code
_entity_poly.pdbx_strand_id
1 'polypeptide(L)'
;REGMKIEQEALALISRAAEGSVRDGLSLLDQALVQAEHGQTVQTATVRDMLGLADRTQTIALFESVMAGRTAEALENFRTLYGYGADPVQVTNDLLEHCHAASVAKMLGPNATRLPNDQAQKLTALGAAISAGTLSRTWQMLLKALDEVRRAPKPA
;
A
#
# COMPACT_ATOMS: atom_id res chain seq x y z
N ARG A 1 12.49 7.11 -30.33
CA ARG A 1 11.51 7.82 -29.47
C ARG A 1 10.14 7.33 -29.90
N GLU A 2 9.72 6.22 -29.32
CA GLU A 2 8.48 5.55 -29.70
C GLU A 2 7.29 6.42 -29.26
N GLY A 3 6.31 6.61 -30.15
CA GLY A 3 5.16 7.50 -29.96
C GLY A 3 4.15 7.03 -28.92
N MET A 4 4.63 6.49 -27.80
CA MET A 4 3.84 5.97 -26.70
C MET A 4 3.38 7.14 -25.81
N LYS A 5 2.10 7.10 -25.43
CA LYS A 5 1.50 8.10 -24.54
C LYS A 5 1.53 7.54 -23.11
N ILE A 6 1.75 8.40 -22.12
CA ILE A 6 1.73 8.04 -20.70
C ILE A 6 0.85 9.06 -19.99
N GLU A 7 -0.02 8.58 -19.11
CA GLU A 7 -0.80 9.48 -18.25
C GLU A 7 0.10 10.30 -17.32
N GLN A 8 -0.27 11.54 -17.06
CA GLN A 8 0.53 12.45 -16.25
C GLN A 8 0.69 11.95 -14.80
N GLU A 9 -0.35 11.32 -14.26
CA GLU A 9 -0.34 10.74 -12.91
C GLU A 9 0.57 9.52 -12.83
N ALA A 10 0.63 8.70 -13.88
CA ALA A 10 1.56 7.57 -13.99
C ALA A 10 3.02 8.04 -13.97
N LEU A 11 3.35 9.11 -14.71
CA LEU A 11 4.69 9.74 -14.67
C LEU A 11 5.05 10.25 -13.27
N ALA A 12 4.08 10.83 -12.56
CA ALA A 12 4.29 11.31 -11.20
C ALA A 12 4.56 10.14 -10.22
N LEU A 13 3.94 8.98 -10.42
CA LEU A 13 4.22 7.77 -9.63
C LEU A 13 5.63 7.23 -9.89
N ILE A 14 6.04 7.10 -11.14
CA ILE A 14 7.39 6.67 -11.54
C ILE A 14 8.44 7.62 -10.96
N SER A 15 8.24 8.93 -11.09
CA SER A 15 9.17 9.93 -10.56
C SER A 15 9.35 9.86 -9.04
N ARG A 16 8.30 9.52 -8.29
CA ARG A 16 8.39 9.35 -6.84
C ARG A 16 9.08 8.04 -6.47
N ALA A 17 8.71 6.94 -7.13
CA ALA A 17 9.31 5.62 -6.90
C ALA A 17 10.81 5.59 -7.22
N ALA A 18 11.28 6.47 -8.12
CA ALA A 18 12.69 6.62 -8.44
C ALA A 18 13.52 7.37 -7.39
N GLU A 19 12.90 7.98 -6.36
CA GLU A 19 13.57 8.69 -5.25
C GLU A 19 14.69 9.66 -5.66
N GLY A 20 14.57 10.30 -6.84
CA GLY A 20 15.55 11.24 -7.38
C GLY A 20 16.69 10.62 -8.22
N SER A 21 16.70 9.30 -8.37
CA SER A 21 17.62 8.58 -9.25
C SER A 21 17.11 8.57 -10.69
N VAL A 22 17.80 9.27 -11.59
CA VAL A 22 17.46 9.32 -13.02
C VAL A 22 17.55 7.94 -13.68
N ARG A 23 18.49 7.10 -13.21
CA ARG A 23 18.66 5.73 -13.72
C ARG A 23 17.49 4.83 -13.35
N ASP A 24 17.03 4.91 -12.10
CA ASP A 24 15.91 4.09 -11.63
C ASP A 24 14.60 4.59 -12.25
N GLY A 25 14.46 5.91 -12.41
CA GLY A 25 13.34 6.52 -13.15
C GLY A 25 13.26 6.04 -14.60
N LEU A 26 14.40 5.94 -15.30
CA LEU A 26 14.43 5.39 -16.66
C LEU A 26 14.09 3.90 -16.69
N SER A 27 14.61 3.12 -15.73
CA SER A 27 14.33 1.68 -15.64
C SER A 27 12.85 1.39 -15.37
N LEU A 28 12.23 2.14 -14.44
CA LEU A 28 10.81 2.04 -14.13
C LEU A 28 9.92 2.51 -15.29
N LEU A 29 10.37 3.54 -16.02
CA LEU A 29 9.69 4.00 -17.23
C LEU A 29 9.70 2.92 -18.32
N ASP A 30 10.85 2.29 -18.57
CA ASP A 30 10.99 1.21 -19.55
C ASP A 30 10.11 0.01 -19.15
N GLN A 31 10.07 -0.34 -17.87
CA GLN A 31 9.20 -1.41 -17.37
C GLN A 31 7.70 -1.08 -17.57
N ALA A 32 7.29 0.16 -17.34
CA ALA A 32 5.92 0.61 -17.55
C ALA A 32 5.51 0.57 -19.03
N LEU A 33 6.44 0.92 -19.93
CA LEU A 33 6.24 0.83 -21.38
C LEU A 33 6.09 -0.63 -21.85
N VAL A 34 6.84 -1.57 -21.27
CA VAL A 34 6.75 -3.00 -21.59
C VAL A 34 5.42 -3.61 -21.16
N GLN A 35 4.85 -3.15 -20.03
CA GLN A 35 3.55 -3.65 -19.56
C GLN A 35 2.35 -3.10 -20.34
N ALA A 36 2.49 -1.96 -21.01
CA ALA A 36 1.42 -1.45 -21.86
C ALA A 36 1.38 -2.21 -23.19
N GLU A 37 0.16 -2.46 -23.68
CA GLU A 37 -0.01 -2.98 -25.03
C GLU A 37 0.60 -2.04 -26.08
N HIS A 38 1.17 -2.61 -27.14
CA HIS A 38 1.83 -1.83 -28.19
C HIS A 38 0.88 -0.80 -28.81
N GLY A 39 1.27 0.47 -28.76
CA GLY A 39 0.49 1.59 -29.30
C GLY A 39 -0.58 2.16 -28.35
N GLN A 40 -0.72 1.62 -27.13
CA GLN A 40 -1.65 2.14 -26.14
C GLN A 40 -1.01 3.17 -25.19
N THR A 41 -1.88 3.93 -24.52
CA THR A 41 -1.44 4.85 -23.47
C THR A 41 -1.16 4.06 -22.19
N VAL A 42 0.02 4.25 -21.59
CA VAL A 42 0.33 3.68 -20.27
C VAL A 42 -0.60 4.33 -19.24
N GLN A 43 -1.52 3.53 -18.72
CA GLN A 43 -2.48 3.97 -17.71
C GLN A 43 -1.85 4.00 -16.31
N THR A 44 -2.35 4.89 -15.47
CA THR A 44 -1.94 5.02 -14.07
C THR A 44 -2.21 3.74 -13.28
N ALA A 45 -3.27 3.01 -13.62
CA ALA A 45 -3.58 1.70 -13.04
C ALA A 45 -2.45 0.68 -13.31
N THR A 46 -2.01 0.56 -14.57
CA THR A 46 -0.90 -0.33 -14.96
C THR A 46 0.39 -0.02 -14.19
N VAL A 47 0.72 1.28 -14.04
CA VAL A 47 1.90 1.69 -13.26
C VAL A 47 1.72 1.43 -11.77
N ARG A 48 0.51 1.59 -11.23
CA ARG A 48 0.22 1.22 -9.83
C ARG A 48 0.39 -0.27 -9.60
N ASP A 49 -0.11 -1.10 -10.50
CA ASP A 49 0.04 -2.56 -10.42
C ASP A 49 1.51 -2.96 -10.53
N MET A 50 2.23 -2.41 -11.51
CA MET A 50 3.67 -2.62 -11.70
C MET A 50 4.49 -2.24 -10.46
N LEU A 51 4.14 -1.14 -9.79
CA LEU A 51 4.83 -0.65 -8.59
C LEU A 51 4.31 -1.28 -7.28
N GLY A 52 3.35 -2.21 -7.33
CA GLY A 52 2.71 -2.78 -6.13
C GLY A 52 1.89 -1.76 -5.31
N LEU A 53 1.50 -0.64 -5.92
CA LEU A 53 0.68 0.40 -5.25
C LEU A 53 -0.80 0.05 -5.20
N ALA A 54 -1.28 -0.83 -6.09
CA ALA A 54 -2.62 -1.38 -6.02
C ALA A 54 -2.82 -2.25 -4.77
N ASP A 55 -1.79 -3.03 -4.40
CA ASP A 55 -1.75 -3.79 -3.15
C ASP A 55 -1.94 -2.88 -1.95
N ARG A 56 -1.35 -1.68 -1.99
CA ARG A 56 -1.39 -0.76 -0.85
C ARG A 56 -2.78 -0.19 -0.57
N THR A 57 -3.59 0.03 -1.60
CA THR A 57 -5.00 0.43 -1.40
C THR A 57 -5.81 -0.70 -0.80
N GLN A 58 -5.55 -1.94 -1.21
CA GLN A 58 -6.18 -3.13 -0.67
C GLN A 58 -5.75 -3.41 0.77
N THR A 59 -4.48 -3.22 1.12
CA THR A 59 -3.99 -3.37 2.50
C THR A 59 -4.46 -2.26 3.43
N ILE A 60 -4.72 -1.04 2.92
CA ILE A 60 -5.43 0.01 3.68
C ILE A 60 -6.89 -0.38 3.94
N ALA A 61 -7.59 -0.93 2.94
CA ALA A 61 -8.96 -1.42 3.12
C ALA A 61 -9.04 -2.60 4.10
N LEU A 62 -8.06 -3.52 4.04
CA LEU A 62 -7.89 -4.56 5.04
C LEU A 62 -7.68 -3.96 6.43
N PHE A 63 -6.77 -3.00 6.58
CA PHE A 63 -6.54 -2.32 7.86
C PHE A 63 -7.81 -1.65 8.39
N GLU A 64 -8.55 -0.95 7.53
CA GLU A 64 -9.84 -0.33 7.89
C GLU A 64 -10.85 -1.35 8.42
N SER A 65 -11.09 -2.43 7.68
CA SER A 65 -12.06 -3.46 8.07
C SER A 65 -11.68 -4.13 9.40
N VAL A 66 -10.39 -4.38 9.65
CA VAL A 66 -9.89 -4.86 10.94
C VAL A 66 -10.17 -3.85 12.05
N MET A 67 -9.85 -2.57 11.84
CA MET A 67 -10.06 -1.52 12.86
C MET A 67 -11.54 -1.23 13.14
N ALA A 68 -12.40 -1.42 12.14
CA ALA A 68 -13.85 -1.28 12.27
C ALA A 68 -14.54 -2.52 12.88
N GLY A 69 -13.80 -3.60 13.17
CA GLY A 69 -14.36 -4.85 13.67
C GLY A 69 -15.17 -5.64 12.64
N ARG A 70 -15.06 -5.30 11.35
CA ARG A 70 -15.75 -5.99 10.23
C ARG A 70 -14.95 -7.23 9.84
N THR A 71 -14.91 -8.21 10.73
CA THR A 71 -14.03 -9.40 10.64
C THR A 71 -14.28 -10.27 9.41
N ALA A 72 -15.54 -10.45 8.99
CA ALA A 72 -15.85 -11.20 7.76
C ALA A 72 -15.27 -10.51 6.52
N GLU A 73 -15.44 -9.20 6.39
CA GLU A 73 -14.88 -8.39 5.31
C GLU A 73 -13.35 -8.41 5.33
N ALA A 74 -12.74 -8.28 6.51
CA ALA A 74 -11.29 -8.35 6.67
C ALA A 74 -10.74 -9.71 6.19
N LEU A 75 -11.41 -10.81 6.52
CA LEU A 75 -10.98 -12.14 6.10
C LEU A 75 -11.11 -12.32 4.58
N GLU A 76 -12.19 -11.84 3.95
CA GLU A 76 -12.35 -11.89 2.50
C GLU A 76 -11.33 -11.00 1.77
N ASN A 77 -11.04 -9.81 2.30
CA ASN A 77 -9.99 -8.93 1.77
C ASN A 77 -8.61 -9.61 1.83
N PHE A 78 -8.28 -10.27 2.94
CA PHE A 78 -7.04 -11.03 3.06
C PHE A 78 -7.00 -12.22 2.09
N ARG A 79 -8.08 -12.99 1.96
CA ARG A 79 -8.17 -14.12 1.00
C ARG A 79 -7.98 -13.65 -0.43
N THR A 80 -8.50 -12.48 -0.77
CA THR A 80 -8.36 -11.87 -2.10
C THR A 80 -6.89 -11.52 -2.37
N LEU A 81 -6.24 -10.80 -1.44
CA LEU A 81 -4.81 -10.49 -1.51
C LEU A 81 -3.96 -11.75 -1.66
N TYR A 82 -4.21 -12.76 -0.81
CA TYR A 82 -3.49 -14.03 -0.85
C TYR A 82 -3.74 -14.81 -2.15
N GLY A 83 -4.98 -14.78 -2.65
CA GLY A 83 -5.35 -15.39 -3.94
C GLY A 83 -4.65 -14.76 -5.14
N TYR A 84 -4.28 -13.48 -5.04
CA TYR A 84 -3.43 -12.80 -6.02
C TYR A 84 -1.92 -13.02 -5.81
N GLY A 85 -1.54 -13.85 -4.83
CA GLY A 85 -0.15 -14.21 -4.55
C GLY A 85 0.58 -13.25 -3.61
N ALA A 86 -0.13 -12.36 -2.90
CA ALA A 86 0.49 -11.51 -1.89
C ALA A 86 1.14 -12.35 -0.79
N ASP A 87 2.40 -12.03 -0.44
CA ASP A 87 3.09 -12.64 0.69
C ASP A 87 2.45 -12.21 2.01
N PRO A 88 1.94 -13.13 2.86
CA PRO A 88 1.39 -12.80 4.18
C PRO A 88 2.35 -12.01 5.09
N VAL A 89 3.66 -12.20 4.96
CA VAL A 89 4.66 -11.40 5.69
C VAL A 89 4.60 -9.95 5.23
N GLN A 90 4.51 -9.72 3.91
CA GLN A 90 4.41 -8.38 3.34
C GLN A 90 3.09 -7.71 3.72
N VAL A 91 1.97 -8.43 3.63
CA VAL A 91 0.66 -7.91 4.06
C VAL A 91 0.70 -7.48 5.53
N THR A 92 1.34 -8.27 6.40
CA THR A 92 1.47 -7.91 7.81
C THR A 92 2.34 -6.67 8.03
N ASN A 93 3.44 -6.52 7.28
CA ASN A 93 4.27 -5.32 7.31
C ASN A 93 3.50 -4.07 6.84
N ASP A 94 2.67 -4.19 5.80
CA ASP A 94 1.83 -3.11 5.34
C ASP A 94 0.83 -2.68 6.42
N LEU A 95 0.18 -3.63 7.10
CA LEU A 95 -0.73 -3.33 8.23
C LEU A 95 0.00 -2.62 9.38
N LEU A 96 1.25 -2.99 9.67
CA LEU A 96 2.08 -2.25 10.63
C LEU A 96 2.28 -0.82 10.15
N GLU A 97 2.73 -0.61 8.92
CA GLU A 97 2.98 0.72 8.37
C GLU A 97 1.73 1.61 8.40
N HIS A 98 0.56 1.05 8.05
CA HIS A 98 -0.73 1.74 8.14
C HIS A 98 -1.08 2.13 9.58
N CYS A 99 -0.88 1.23 10.53
CA CYS A 99 -1.09 1.49 11.95
C CYS A 99 -0.15 2.60 12.47
N HIS A 100 1.10 2.60 12.03
CA HIS A 100 2.07 3.65 12.37
C HIS A 100 1.67 4.99 11.75
N ALA A 101 1.34 5.02 10.45
CA ALA A 101 0.93 6.23 9.76
C ALA A 101 -0.35 6.83 10.37
N ALA A 102 -1.34 6.01 10.71
CA ALA A 102 -2.55 6.46 11.40
C ALA A 102 -2.23 7.02 12.80
N SER A 103 -1.28 6.41 13.52
CA SER A 103 -0.81 6.90 14.83
C SER A 103 -0.10 8.26 14.71
N VAL A 104 0.81 8.39 13.74
CA VAL A 104 1.52 9.64 13.43
C VAL A 104 0.54 10.73 13.04
N ALA A 105 -0.39 10.44 12.12
CA ALA A 105 -1.40 11.40 11.69
C ALA A 105 -2.30 11.85 12.86
N LYS A 106 -2.65 10.94 13.77
CA LYS A 106 -3.43 11.27 14.98
C LYS A 106 -2.68 12.21 15.93
N MET A 107 -1.38 12.01 16.11
CA MET A 107 -0.58 12.76 17.09
C MET A 107 -0.03 14.08 16.55
N LEU A 108 0.38 14.09 15.27
CA LEU A 108 1.14 15.18 14.64
C LEU A 108 0.38 15.85 13.48
N GLY A 109 -0.78 15.32 13.10
CA GLY A 109 -1.58 15.78 11.97
C GLY A 109 -1.24 15.11 10.63
N PRO A 110 -2.09 15.26 9.61
CA PRO A 110 -2.00 14.56 8.31
C PRO A 110 -0.66 14.78 7.59
N ASN A 111 -0.11 15.99 7.68
CA ASN A 111 1.11 16.40 6.98
C ASN A 111 2.40 15.77 7.54
N ALA A 112 2.31 15.09 8.69
CA ALA A 112 3.46 14.39 9.28
C ALA A 112 3.73 13.02 8.62
N THR A 113 2.82 12.52 7.80
CA THR A 113 3.01 11.27 7.05
C THR A 113 3.77 11.54 5.75
N ARG A 114 4.65 10.62 5.33
CA ARG A 114 5.36 10.69 4.05
C ARG A 114 4.60 9.99 2.91
N LEU A 115 3.30 9.78 3.10
CA LEU A 115 2.46 9.00 2.19
C LEU A 115 1.92 9.87 1.05
N PRO A 116 1.54 9.26 -0.09
CA PRO A 116 0.74 9.95 -1.11
C PRO A 116 -0.54 10.55 -0.50
N ASN A 117 -0.98 11.70 -1.02
CA ASN A 117 -2.07 12.49 -0.43
C ASN A 117 -3.37 11.70 -0.22
N ASP A 118 -3.73 10.81 -1.16
CA ASP A 118 -4.93 9.97 -1.07
C ASP A 118 -4.84 8.97 0.09
N GLN A 119 -3.69 8.31 0.25
CA GLN A 119 -3.47 7.35 1.34
C GLN A 119 -3.30 8.04 2.69
N ALA A 120 -2.59 9.17 2.71
CA ALA A 120 -2.44 10.02 3.88
C ALA A 120 -3.82 10.48 4.40
N GLN A 121 -4.73 10.90 3.52
CA GLN A 121 -6.08 11.30 3.88
C GLN A 121 -6.88 10.15 4.50
N LYS A 122 -6.88 8.96 3.87
CA LYS A 122 -7.58 7.77 4.41
C LYS A 122 -7.07 7.39 5.79
N LEU A 123 -5.76 7.28 5.95
CA LEU A 123 -5.15 6.87 7.23
C LEU A 123 -5.29 7.95 8.32
N THR A 124 -5.35 9.23 7.93
CA THR A 124 -5.68 10.31 8.86
C THR A 124 -7.12 10.18 9.37
N ALA A 125 -8.08 9.92 8.47
CA ALA A 125 -9.48 9.73 8.86
C ALA A 125 -9.64 8.53 9.81
N LEU A 126 -8.95 7.41 9.52
CA LEU A 126 -8.91 6.24 10.40
C LEU A 126 -8.28 6.57 11.76
N GLY A 127 -7.11 7.21 11.76
CA GLY A 127 -6.42 7.62 13.00
C GLY A 127 -7.25 8.58 13.87
N ALA A 128 -8.06 9.44 13.25
CA ALA A 128 -8.98 10.32 13.96
C ALA A 128 -10.07 9.53 14.70
N ALA A 129 -10.65 8.51 14.05
CA ALA A 129 -11.73 7.69 14.59
C ALA A 129 -11.26 6.66 15.65
N ILE A 130 -10.01 6.22 15.59
CA ILE A 130 -9.48 5.17 16.47
C ILE A 130 -8.77 5.79 17.69
N SER A 131 -8.99 5.23 18.88
CA SER A 131 -8.28 5.68 20.08
C SER A 131 -6.77 5.39 20.01
N ALA A 132 -5.95 6.25 20.61
CA ALA A 132 -4.50 6.03 20.65
C ALA A 132 -4.13 4.71 21.36
N GLY A 133 -4.88 4.33 22.40
CA GLY A 133 -4.71 3.05 23.09
C GLY A 133 -5.04 1.85 22.21
N THR A 134 -6.06 1.95 21.35
CA THR A 134 -6.39 0.90 20.38
C THR A 134 -5.32 0.76 19.32
N LEU A 135 -4.80 1.87 18.78
CA LEU A 135 -3.69 1.84 17.81
C LEU A 135 -2.42 1.22 18.43
N SER A 136 -2.08 1.59 19.67
CA SER A 136 -0.93 1.03 20.38
C SER A 136 -1.05 -0.48 20.62
N ARG A 137 -2.22 -0.97 21.05
CA ARG A 137 -2.46 -2.41 21.20
C ARG A 137 -2.43 -3.15 19.86
N THR A 138 -3.03 -2.56 18.84
CA THR A 138 -3.02 -3.11 17.47
C THR A 138 -1.60 -3.27 16.96
N TRP A 139 -0.76 -2.24 17.14
CA TRP A 139 0.66 -2.29 16.78
C TRP A 139 1.39 -3.47 17.47
N GLN A 140 1.19 -3.66 18.78
CA GLN A 140 1.77 -4.79 19.51
C GLN A 140 1.27 -6.14 18.99
N MET A 141 -0.03 -6.26 18.68
CA MET A 141 -0.61 -7.48 18.12
C MET A 141 -0.05 -7.78 16.73
N LEU A 142 0.11 -6.76 15.88
CA LEU A 142 0.68 -6.91 14.53
C LEU A 142 2.17 -7.29 14.57
N LEU A 143 2.96 -6.73 15.51
CA LEU A 143 4.36 -7.15 15.69
C LEU A 143 4.46 -8.63 16.06
N LYS A 144 3.59 -9.08 16.98
CA LYS A 144 3.52 -10.49 17.34
C LYS A 144 3.06 -11.35 16.15
N ALA A 145 2.05 -10.91 15.42
CA ALA A 145 1.56 -11.61 14.23
C ALA A 145 2.65 -11.75 13.16
N LEU A 146 3.48 -10.72 12.95
CA LEU A 146 4.59 -10.77 12.01
C LEU A 146 5.60 -11.88 12.35
N ASP A 147 5.94 -12.00 13.64
CA ASP A 147 6.82 -13.07 14.12
C ASP A 147 6.21 -14.46 13.94
N GLU A 148 4.90 -14.59 14.18
CA GLU A 148 4.16 -15.84 14.02
C GLU A 148 4.04 -16.26 12.55
N VAL A 149 3.67 -15.33 11.66
CA VAL A 149 3.56 -15.55 10.21
C VAL A 149 4.90 -15.98 9.61
N ARG A 150 6.01 -15.38 10.03
CA ARG A 150 7.37 -15.76 9.56
C ARG A 150 7.78 -17.18 9.91
N ARG A 151 7.21 -17.75 10.98
CA ARG A 151 7.55 -19.11 11.45
C ARG A 151 6.50 -20.15 11.08
N ALA A 152 5.32 -19.72 10.63
CA ALA A 152 4.23 -20.61 10.30
C ALA A 152 4.58 -21.46 9.06
N PRO A 153 4.45 -22.80 9.11
CA PRO A 153 4.70 -23.65 7.95
C PRO A 153 3.66 -23.43 6.84
N LYS A 154 2.46 -22.95 7.21
CA LYS A 154 1.39 -22.48 6.30
C LYS A 154 0.76 -21.23 6.92
N PRO A 155 1.20 -20.03 6.54
CA PRO A 155 0.73 -18.77 7.13
C PRO A 155 -0.68 -18.33 6.67
N ALA A 156 -1.28 -19.04 5.70
CA ALA A 156 -2.62 -18.79 5.16
C ALA A 156 -3.37 -20.10 4.92
#